data_AF-M9T760-F1
#
_entry.id   AF-M9T760-F1
#
_cell.length_a   1.000
_cell.length_b   1.000
_cell.length_c   1.000
_cell.angle_alpha   90.00
_cell.angle_beta   90.00
_cell.angle_gamma   90.00
#
_symmetry.space_group_name_H-M   'P 1'
#
loop_
_entity.id
_entity.type
_entity.pdbx_description
1 polymer ?
#
loop_
_entity_poly.entity_id
_entity_poly.type
_entity_poly.pdbx_seq_one_letter_code
_entity_poly.pdbx_strand_id
1 'polypeptide(L)'
;DMTDAILQAARLVRVSNPTFGFRWHPKVKDEVMRECFECIRHGLGYPAMRNDPVLVQNSTHWHGHPVEEARLWVHQACMSPCPPTKHGNQPFRMASATANCAKIVEYALNNGYDHVVGMQMGPQTGDARKFTDFEQVFEAWVKQMEWLFSLLVRTSNFGRYMDPELFGRPFLSAICERSVESGNDIINPEGERGNAWVTGFTWVENADSLAAIKKLVFDEKRYTMEQLIDALEANWEGYEEMRLEFVKDAPKWGNDD
;
A
#
# COMPACT_ATOMS: atom_id res chain seq x y z
N ASP A 1 2.77 -4.77 32.97
CA ASP A 1 1.56 -4.32 33.70
C ASP A 1 0.48 -3.81 32.76
N MET A 2 0.49 -2.53 32.33
CA MET A 2 -0.63 -1.99 31.53
C MET A 2 -0.73 -2.64 30.13
N THR A 3 0.40 -2.88 29.46
CA THR A 3 0.46 -3.60 28.19
C THR A 3 -0.19 -4.98 28.29
N ASP A 4 0.15 -5.73 29.33
CA ASP A 4 -0.35 -7.09 29.55
C ASP A 4 -1.85 -7.06 29.89
N ALA A 5 -2.29 -6.09 30.69
CA ALA A 5 -3.70 -5.90 31.01
C ALA A 5 -4.53 -5.59 29.76
N ILE A 6 -4.02 -4.78 28.83
CA ILE A 6 -4.69 -4.48 27.55
C ILE A 6 -4.81 -5.74 26.69
N LEU A 7 -3.73 -6.53 26.58
CA LEU A 7 -3.74 -7.80 25.81
C LEU A 7 -4.67 -8.85 26.45
N GLN A 8 -4.69 -8.93 27.77
CA GLN A 8 -5.64 -9.75 28.53
C GLN A 8 -7.09 -9.33 28.29
N ALA A 9 -7.37 -8.02 28.38
CA ALA A 9 -8.71 -7.49 28.11
C ALA A 9 -9.16 -7.78 26.68
N ALA A 10 -8.28 -7.61 25.69
CA ALA A 10 -8.56 -7.92 24.29
C ALA A 10 -9.02 -9.38 24.11
N ARG A 11 -8.33 -10.33 24.77
CA ARG A 11 -8.68 -11.76 24.75
C ARG A 11 -9.99 -12.09 25.45
N LEU A 12 -10.36 -11.33 26.48
CA LEU A 12 -11.58 -11.55 27.26
C LEU A 12 -12.81 -10.99 26.55
N VAL A 13 -12.72 -9.77 26.04
CA VAL A 13 -13.87 -9.07 25.43
C VAL A 13 -14.15 -9.58 24.02
N ARG A 14 -13.11 -9.99 23.27
CA ARG A 14 -13.22 -10.62 21.94
C ARG A 14 -14.04 -9.83 20.90
N VAL A 15 -13.90 -8.51 20.91
CA VAL A 15 -14.54 -7.62 19.92
C VAL A 15 -13.54 -7.23 18.83
N SER A 16 -14.06 -6.83 17.66
CA SER A 16 -13.25 -6.35 16.54
C SER A 16 -12.69 -4.94 16.74
N ASN A 17 -13.26 -4.17 17.68
CA ASN A 17 -12.87 -2.78 17.95
C ASN A 17 -12.64 -2.57 19.46
N PRO A 18 -11.58 -1.85 19.86
CA PRO A 18 -10.54 -1.27 19.00
C PRO A 18 -9.64 -2.36 18.37
N THR A 19 -9.01 -2.04 17.24
CA THR A 19 -7.91 -2.87 16.74
C THR A 19 -6.69 -2.65 17.62
N PHE A 20 -6.00 -3.73 18.01
CA PHE A 20 -4.81 -3.63 18.84
C PHE A 20 -3.55 -3.67 17.96
N GLY A 21 -2.64 -2.73 18.18
CA GLY A 21 -1.32 -2.71 17.56
C GLY A 21 -0.23 -2.90 18.63
N PHE A 22 0.87 -3.55 18.25
CA PHE A 22 2.04 -3.74 19.11
C PHE A 22 3.30 -3.25 18.42
N ARG A 23 4.03 -2.36 19.11
CA ARG A 23 5.31 -1.81 18.65
C ARG A 23 6.43 -2.73 19.11
N TRP A 24 6.92 -3.55 18.19
CA TRP A 24 8.00 -4.49 18.47
C TRP A 24 9.36 -3.81 18.35
N HIS A 25 10.25 -4.07 19.31
CA HIS A 25 11.66 -3.74 19.23
C HIS A 25 12.51 -4.86 19.86
N PRO A 26 13.83 -4.96 19.57
CA PRO A 26 14.68 -6.06 20.06
C PRO A 26 14.85 -6.15 21.59
N LYS A 27 14.36 -5.16 22.35
CA LYS A 27 14.46 -5.12 23.82
C LYS A 27 13.11 -5.36 24.51
N VAL A 28 12.07 -5.74 23.77
CA VAL A 28 10.80 -6.15 24.36
C VAL A 28 11.05 -7.39 25.23
N LYS A 29 10.49 -7.42 26.43
CA LYS A 29 10.61 -8.56 27.34
C LYS A 29 9.88 -9.78 26.76
N ASP A 30 10.47 -10.95 26.92
CA ASP A 30 9.89 -12.22 26.45
C ASP A 30 8.48 -12.48 27.00
N GLU A 31 8.22 -12.09 28.24
CA GLU A 31 6.89 -12.21 28.87
C GLU A 31 5.82 -11.43 28.10
N VAL A 32 6.12 -10.20 27.67
CA VAL A 32 5.20 -9.36 26.87
C VAL A 32 5.02 -9.96 25.48
N MET A 33 6.08 -10.51 24.88
CA MET A 33 5.98 -11.21 23.59
C MET A 33 5.09 -12.46 23.68
N ARG A 34 5.17 -13.21 24.78
CA ARG A 34 4.27 -14.34 25.03
C ARG A 34 2.82 -13.90 25.11
N GLU A 35 2.51 -12.81 25.83
CA GLU A 35 1.16 -12.27 25.88
C GLU A 35 0.63 -11.84 24.49
N CYS A 36 1.49 -11.27 23.63
CA CYS A 36 1.13 -10.93 22.25
C CYS A 36 0.77 -12.18 21.44
N PHE A 37 1.58 -13.24 21.52
CA PHE A 37 1.33 -14.48 20.79
C PHE A 37 0.11 -15.25 21.33
N GLU A 38 -0.11 -15.26 22.64
CA GLU A 38 -1.34 -15.81 23.21
C GLU A 38 -2.57 -15.03 22.76
N CYS A 39 -2.47 -13.71 22.60
CA CYS A 39 -3.55 -12.91 22.02
C CYS A 39 -3.83 -13.28 20.55
N ILE A 40 -2.78 -13.40 19.72
CA ILE A 40 -2.91 -13.83 18.32
C ILE A 40 -3.54 -15.22 18.21
N ARG A 41 -3.13 -16.16 19.08
CA ARG A 41 -3.65 -17.53 19.14
C ARG A 41 -5.18 -17.61 19.34
N HIS A 42 -5.79 -16.60 19.97
CA HIS A 42 -7.24 -16.55 20.16
C HIS A 42 -8.04 -16.29 18.86
N GLY A 43 -7.35 -16.00 17.75
CA GLY A 43 -7.91 -16.03 16.40
C GLY A 43 -8.64 -14.75 15.97
N LEU A 44 -8.40 -13.63 16.65
CA LEU A 44 -9.05 -12.34 16.33
C LEU A 44 -8.21 -11.43 15.43
N GLY A 45 -7.01 -11.88 15.05
CA GLY A 45 -6.09 -11.19 14.13
C GLY A 45 -5.23 -10.10 14.78
N TYR A 46 -5.38 -9.83 16.08
CA TYR A 46 -4.62 -8.83 16.82
C TYR A 46 -3.74 -9.44 17.94
N PRO A 47 -2.71 -8.74 18.43
CA PRO A 47 -2.24 -7.43 17.95
C PRO A 47 -1.54 -7.48 16.59
N ALA A 48 -1.76 -6.45 15.77
CA ALA A 48 -0.93 -6.19 14.60
C ALA A 48 0.47 -5.74 15.07
N MET A 49 1.49 -6.54 14.76
CA MET A 49 2.86 -6.25 15.16
C MET A 49 3.58 -5.40 14.12
N ARG A 50 4.33 -4.39 14.57
CA ARG A 50 5.08 -3.47 13.71
C ARG A 50 6.50 -3.27 14.22
N ASN A 51 7.46 -3.21 13.31
CA ASN A 51 8.88 -3.08 13.64
C ASN A 51 9.23 -1.61 13.94
N ASP A 52 9.42 -1.32 15.22
CA ASP A 52 9.65 0.03 15.74
C ASP A 52 10.92 0.69 15.20
N PRO A 53 12.12 0.04 15.21
CA PRO A 53 13.32 0.58 14.58
C PRO A 53 13.13 1.02 13.13
N VAL A 54 12.48 0.18 12.31
CA VAL A 54 12.25 0.46 10.88
C VAL A 54 11.29 1.65 10.72
N LEU A 55 10.21 1.69 11.49
CA LEU A 55 9.23 2.77 11.38
C LEU A 55 9.77 4.10 11.88
N VAL A 56 10.57 4.12 12.95
CA VAL A 56 11.25 5.34 13.42
C VAL A 56 12.20 5.87 12.34
N GLN A 57 13.03 5.01 11.75
CA GLN A 57 13.92 5.39 10.65
C GLN A 57 13.13 5.94 9.45
N ASN A 58 12.07 5.24 9.05
CA ASN A 58 11.20 5.66 7.96
C ASN A 58 10.57 7.05 8.20
N SER A 59 10.04 7.29 9.40
CA SER A 59 9.48 8.59 9.80
C SER A 59 10.52 9.71 9.79
N THR A 60 11.74 9.44 10.25
CA THR A 60 12.80 10.47 10.22
C THR A 60 13.28 10.76 8.79
N HIS A 61 13.45 9.73 7.96
CA HIS A 61 14.04 9.86 6.63
C HIS A 61 13.07 10.44 5.59
N TRP A 62 11.86 9.89 5.50
CA TRP A 62 10.91 10.26 4.44
C TRP A 62 9.98 11.42 4.83
N HIS A 63 9.73 11.61 6.13
CA HIS A 63 8.80 12.63 6.62
C HIS A 63 9.48 13.72 7.47
N GLY A 64 10.79 13.62 7.70
CA GLY A 64 11.57 14.67 8.38
C GLY A 64 11.19 14.89 9.84
N HIS A 65 10.59 13.90 10.51
CA HIS A 65 10.33 14.01 11.95
C HIS A 65 11.64 14.05 12.73
N PRO A 66 11.75 14.90 13.77
CA PRO A 66 12.77 14.73 14.80
C PRO A 66 12.68 13.33 15.40
N VAL A 67 13.82 12.73 15.77
CA VAL A 67 13.84 11.34 16.25
C VAL A 67 13.04 11.16 17.53
N GLU A 68 13.00 12.19 18.39
CA GLU A 68 12.22 12.24 19.61
C GLU A 68 10.73 12.15 19.31
N GLU A 69 10.24 12.88 18.29
CA GLU A 69 8.86 12.81 17.84
C GLU A 69 8.57 11.47 17.16
N ALA A 70 9.46 11.01 16.28
CA ALA A 70 9.29 9.76 15.57
C ALA A 70 9.14 8.58 16.53
N ARG A 71 9.86 8.55 17.66
CA ARG A 71 9.72 7.52 18.71
C ARG A 71 8.37 7.51 19.42
N LEU A 72 7.58 8.57 19.32
CA LEU A 72 6.23 8.64 19.91
C LEU A 72 5.16 8.04 19.00
N TRP A 73 5.50 7.57 17.80
CA TRP A 73 4.52 7.09 16.84
C TRP A 73 3.55 6.06 17.44
N VAL A 74 2.29 6.21 17.04
CA VAL A 74 1.22 5.27 17.31
C VAL A 74 0.67 4.74 16.01
N HIS A 75 -0.01 3.62 16.11
CA HIS A 75 -0.61 2.96 14.96
C HIS A 75 -1.90 3.68 14.57
N GLN A 76 -1.91 4.38 13.43
CA GLN A 76 -3.13 4.96 12.89
C GLN A 76 -3.79 4.00 11.91
N ALA A 77 -5.06 3.69 12.20
CA ALA A 77 -5.88 2.74 11.43
C ALA A 77 -5.14 1.41 11.21
N CYS A 78 -4.93 1.00 9.95
CA CYS A 78 -4.44 -0.33 9.62
C CYS A 78 -2.93 -0.53 9.77
N MET A 79 -2.09 0.47 9.50
CA MET A 79 -0.63 0.28 9.44
C MET A 79 0.22 1.57 9.58
N SER A 80 -0.39 2.75 9.54
CA SER A 80 0.35 4.00 9.34
C SER A 80 1.01 4.46 10.65
N PRO A 81 2.32 4.73 10.67
CA PRO A 81 2.96 5.32 11.84
C PRO A 81 2.60 6.81 11.94
N CYS A 82 2.01 7.19 13.07
CA CYS A 82 1.53 8.54 13.34
C CYS A 82 2.12 9.05 14.67
N PRO A 83 3.14 9.92 14.65
CA PRO A 83 3.55 10.64 15.85
C PRO A 83 2.41 11.54 16.36
N PRO A 84 1.88 11.35 17.58
CA PRO A 84 0.83 12.20 18.13
C PRO A 84 1.42 13.51 18.67
N THR A 85 2.17 14.23 17.82
CA THR A 85 2.88 15.47 18.13
C THR A 85 2.28 16.64 17.38
N LYS A 86 2.55 17.87 17.82
CA LYS A 86 2.07 19.11 17.18
C LYS A 86 2.09 19.08 15.65
N HIS A 87 3.25 18.72 15.08
CA HIS A 87 3.44 18.71 13.63
C HIS A 87 3.23 17.33 13.02
N GLY A 88 3.40 16.23 13.77
CA GLY A 88 3.29 14.88 13.23
C GLY A 88 1.89 14.26 13.29
N ASN A 89 0.97 14.88 14.03
CA ASN A 89 -0.36 14.37 14.21
C ASN A 89 -1.10 14.23 12.89
N GLN A 90 -1.71 13.06 12.68
CA GLN A 90 -2.65 12.81 11.60
C GLN A 90 -4.06 12.87 12.18
N PRO A 91 -4.77 14.01 12.04
CA PRO A 91 -6.08 14.23 12.66
C PRO A 91 -7.16 13.26 12.17
N PHE A 92 -7.00 12.72 10.97
CA PHE A 92 -7.89 11.75 10.36
C PHE A 92 -7.07 10.81 9.44
N ARG A 93 -7.74 9.83 8.83
CA ARG A 93 -7.10 8.96 7.84
C ARG A 93 -6.72 9.78 6.61
N MET A 94 -5.42 10.01 6.42
CA MET A 94 -4.89 10.80 5.29
C MET A 94 -4.82 10.04 3.95
N ALA A 95 -5.26 8.77 3.92
CA ALA A 95 -5.33 7.95 2.71
C ALA A 95 -6.54 8.33 1.83
N SER A 96 -6.39 9.35 0.99
CA SER A 96 -7.45 9.83 0.10
C SER A 96 -7.37 9.27 -1.33
N ALA A 97 -6.29 8.56 -1.67
CA ALA A 97 -6.08 7.99 -3.00
C ALA A 97 -5.71 6.51 -2.91
N THR A 98 -6.42 5.69 -3.69
CA THR A 98 -6.27 4.23 -3.72
C THR A 98 -6.30 3.74 -5.17
N ALA A 99 -5.44 2.79 -5.52
CA ALA A 99 -5.46 2.13 -6.81
C ALA A 99 -5.44 0.61 -6.70
N ASN A 100 -6.04 -0.04 -7.70
CA ASN A 100 -5.82 -1.45 -8.03
C ASN A 100 -4.57 -1.52 -8.91
N CYS A 101 -3.43 -1.93 -8.35
CA CYS A 101 -2.16 -1.92 -9.09
C CYS A 101 -2.03 -3.08 -10.08
N ALA A 102 -2.82 -4.15 -9.98
CA ALA A 102 -2.87 -5.19 -11.01
C ALA A 102 -3.29 -4.64 -12.38
N LYS A 103 -4.02 -3.51 -12.42
CA LYS A 103 -4.37 -2.84 -13.68
C LYS A 103 -3.15 -2.30 -14.45
N ILE A 104 -2.02 -2.07 -13.79
CA ILE A 104 -0.81 -1.55 -14.45
C ILE A 104 -0.31 -2.55 -15.50
N VAL A 105 -0.21 -3.83 -15.15
CA VAL A 105 0.20 -4.87 -16.12
C VAL A 105 -0.87 -5.08 -17.19
N GLU A 106 -2.16 -5.04 -16.85
CA GLU A 106 -3.24 -5.11 -17.84
C GLU A 106 -3.14 -3.97 -18.87
N TYR A 107 -2.88 -2.74 -18.41
CA TYR A 107 -2.70 -1.58 -19.29
C TYR A 107 -1.43 -1.67 -20.12
N ALA A 108 -0.35 -2.24 -19.58
CA ALA A 108 0.88 -2.43 -20.34
C ALA A 108 0.66 -3.39 -21.52
N LEU A 109 -0.15 -4.43 -21.30
CA LEU A 109 -0.48 -5.45 -22.30
C LEU A 109 -1.55 -4.99 -23.29
N ASN A 110 -2.46 -4.09 -22.88
CA ASN A 110 -3.57 -3.59 -23.70
C ASN A 110 -3.37 -2.15 -24.19
N ASN A 111 -2.12 -1.67 -24.31
CA ASN A 111 -1.81 -0.33 -24.83
C ASN A 111 -2.56 0.81 -24.09
N GLY A 112 -2.76 0.66 -22.78
CA GLY A 112 -3.47 1.61 -21.91
C GLY A 112 -5.01 1.52 -21.93
N TYR A 113 -5.59 0.64 -22.74
CA TYR A 113 -7.04 0.47 -22.81
C TYR A 113 -7.55 -0.45 -21.69
N ASP A 114 -8.63 -0.05 -21.03
CA ASP A 114 -9.31 -0.86 -20.02
C ASP A 114 -10.58 -1.46 -20.62
N HIS A 115 -10.61 -2.78 -20.75
CA HIS A 115 -11.76 -3.51 -21.32
C HIS A 115 -12.95 -3.64 -20.35
N VAL A 116 -12.73 -3.53 -19.05
CA VAL A 116 -13.79 -3.59 -18.03
C VAL A 116 -14.64 -2.33 -18.07
N VAL A 117 -14.01 -1.16 -18.21
CA VAL A 117 -14.71 0.12 -18.29
C VAL A 117 -14.91 0.64 -19.72
N GLY A 118 -14.27 0.02 -20.72
CA GLY A 118 -14.45 0.34 -22.13
C GLY A 118 -13.84 1.68 -22.54
N MET A 119 -12.74 2.10 -21.91
CA MET A 119 -12.12 3.40 -22.20
C MET A 119 -10.59 3.37 -22.19
N GLN A 120 -9.98 4.31 -22.92
CA GLN A 120 -8.55 4.55 -22.85
C GLN A 120 -8.22 5.20 -21.50
N MET A 121 -7.69 4.41 -20.58
CA MET A 121 -7.31 4.88 -19.24
C MET A 121 -5.88 5.40 -19.27
N GLY A 122 -4.92 4.50 -19.51
CA GLY A 122 -3.50 4.81 -19.49
C GLY A 122 -2.96 5.38 -20.81
N PRO A 123 -1.70 5.85 -20.84
CA PRO A 123 -1.03 6.23 -22.07
C PRO A 123 -0.91 5.06 -23.05
N GLN A 124 -0.81 5.37 -24.34
CA GLN A 124 -0.53 4.39 -25.38
C GLN A 124 0.97 4.02 -25.34
N THR A 125 1.28 2.80 -24.87
CA THR A 125 2.63 2.26 -24.72
C THR A 125 3.09 1.36 -25.86
N GLY A 126 2.23 1.12 -26.86
CA GLY A 126 2.47 0.23 -27.98
C GLY A 126 1.63 -1.05 -27.92
N ASP A 127 1.58 -1.75 -29.05
CA ASP A 127 0.91 -3.05 -29.16
C ASP A 127 1.80 -4.15 -28.59
N ALA A 128 1.37 -4.75 -27.47
CA ALA A 128 2.18 -5.72 -26.75
C ALA A 128 2.48 -7.00 -27.53
N ARG A 129 1.65 -7.34 -28.53
CA ARG A 129 1.90 -8.46 -29.45
C ARG A 129 3.19 -8.29 -30.25
N LYS A 130 3.68 -7.06 -30.38
CA LYS A 130 4.88 -6.71 -31.15
C LYS A 130 6.14 -6.54 -30.28
N PHE A 131 6.04 -6.75 -28.97
CA PHE A 131 7.22 -6.66 -28.11
C PHE A 131 8.19 -7.82 -28.37
N THR A 132 9.46 -7.47 -28.55
CA THR A 132 10.54 -8.38 -28.94
C THR A 132 11.44 -8.80 -27.79
N ASP A 133 11.40 -8.06 -26.68
CA ASP A 133 12.16 -8.30 -25.46
C ASP A 133 11.35 -7.92 -24.21
N PHE A 134 11.85 -8.35 -23.04
CA PHE A 134 11.17 -8.12 -21.77
C PHE A 134 11.25 -6.65 -21.35
N GLU A 135 12.33 -5.96 -21.71
CA GLU A 135 12.57 -4.55 -21.40
C GLU A 135 11.44 -3.67 -21.97
N GLN A 136 10.95 -3.96 -23.17
CA GLN A 136 9.78 -3.27 -23.74
C GLN A 136 8.50 -3.45 -22.91
N VAL A 137 8.26 -4.66 -22.38
CA VAL A 137 7.13 -4.93 -21.46
C VAL A 137 7.30 -4.13 -20.18
N PHE A 138 8.50 -4.16 -19.61
CA PHE A 138 8.81 -3.46 -18.36
C PHE A 138 8.70 -1.94 -18.51
N GLU A 139 9.18 -1.37 -19.62
CA GLU A 139 9.04 0.05 -19.91
C GLU A 139 7.58 0.46 -20.10
N ALA A 140 6.77 -0.36 -20.79
CA ALA A 140 5.34 -0.13 -20.90
C ALA A 140 4.69 -0.14 -19.49
N TRP A 141 5.02 -1.13 -18.66
CA TRP A 141 4.55 -1.22 -17.28
C TRP A 141 4.95 0.01 -16.44
N VAL A 142 6.20 0.46 -16.51
CA VAL A 142 6.67 1.66 -15.79
C VAL A 142 5.88 2.89 -16.22
N LYS A 143 5.67 3.11 -17.52
CA LYS A 143 4.89 4.26 -18.02
C LYS A 143 3.44 4.23 -17.53
N GLN A 144 2.82 3.05 -17.48
CA GLN A 144 1.46 2.90 -16.93
C GLN A 144 1.43 3.18 -15.42
N MET A 145 2.44 2.71 -14.68
CA MET A 145 2.58 2.95 -13.24
C MET A 145 2.74 4.45 -12.96
N GLU A 146 3.66 5.12 -13.64
CA GLU A 146 3.91 6.56 -13.49
C GLU A 146 2.65 7.38 -13.75
N TRP A 147 1.91 7.05 -14.83
CA TRP A 147 0.64 7.70 -15.12
C TRP A 147 -0.38 7.50 -13.99
N LEU A 148 -0.56 6.26 -13.52
CA LEU A 148 -1.54 5.91 -12.49
C LEU A 148 -1.23 6.64 -11.18
N PHE A 149 0.01 6.58 -10.69
CA PHE A 149 0.40 7.25 -9.45
C PHE A 149 0.42 8.78 -9.59
N SER A 150 0.81 9.31 -10.75
CA SER A 150 0.73 10.75 -11.02
C SER A 150 -0.70 11.25 -10.95
N LEU A 151 -1.68 10.49 -11.46
CA LEU A 151 -3.10 10.82 -11.32
C LEU A 151 -3.52 10.85 -9.85
N LEU A 152 -3.21 9.80 -9.08
CA LEU A 152 -3.56 9.69 -7.66
C LEU A 152 -2.98 10.83 -6.82
N VAL A 153 -1.69 11.13 -7.00
CA VAL A 153 -0.99 12.18 -6.25
C VAL A 153 -1.56 13.56 -6.58
N ARG A 154 -1.83 13.86 -7.85
CA ARG A 154 -2.43 15.14 -8.26
C ARG A 154 -3.82 15.34 -7.64
N THR A 155 -4.67 14.31 -7.68
CA THR A 155 -6.00 14.36 -7.08
C THR A 155 -5.91 14.54 -5.56
N SER A 156 -5.03 13.79 -4.89
CA SER A 156 -4.81 13.93 -3.45
C SER A 156 -4.33 15.33 -3.07
N ASN A 157 -3.34 15.87 -3.79
CA ASN A 157 -2.80 17.21 -3.51
C ASN A 157 -3.85 18.30 -3.73
N PHE A 158 -4.67 18.18 -4.78
CA PHE A 158 -5.77 19.11 -5.01
C PHE A 158 -6.79 19.07 -3.86
N GLY A 159 -7.20 17.89 -3.42
CA GLY A 159 -8.09 17.74 -2.26
C GLY A 159 -7.52 18.40 -1.01
N ARG A 160 -6.25 18.10 -0.68
CA ARG A 160 -5.57 18.68 0.48
C ARG A 160 -5.44 20.20 0.44
N TYR A 161 -5.32 20.79 -0.75
CA TYR A 161 -5.29 22.24 -0.92
C TYR A 161 -6.66 22.86 -0.69
N MET A 162 -7.74 22.21 -1.16
CA MET A 162 -9.11 22.72 -1.06
C MET A 162 -9.80 22.38 0.27
N ASP A 163 -9.36 21.36 0.98
CA ASP A 163 -9.98 20.83 2.19
C ASP A 163 -10.23 21.90 3.27
N PRO A 164 -9.27 22.79 3.61
CA PRO A 164 -9.49 23.86 4.60
C PRO A 164 -10.66 24.80 4.25
N GLU A 165 -10.90 25.04 2.96
CA GLU A 165 -11.95 25.95 2.47
C GLU A 165 -13.33 25.27 2.41
N LEU A 166 -13.36 23.96 2.13
CA LEU A 166 -14.60 23.24 1.85
C LEU A 166 -15.07 22.37 3.02
N PHE A 167 -14.16 21.85 3.84
CA PHE A 167 -14.41 20.75 4.78
C PHE A 167 -13.68 20.93 6.12
N GLY A 168 -13.68 22.15 6.67
CA GLY A 168 -13.10 22.45 7.98
C GLY A 168 -13.56 21.50 9.10
N ARG A 169 -12.66 21.21 10.05
CA ARG A 169 -12.85 20.20 11.11
C ARG A 169 -12.67 20.83 12.49
N PRO A 170 -13.60 21.72 12.94
CA PRO A 170 -13.42 22.51 14.15
C PRO A 170 -13.21 21.69 15.42
N PHE A 171 -13.87 20.53 15.56
CA PHE A 171 -13.66 19.65 16.71
C PHE A 171 -12.24 19.07 16.76
N LEU A 172 -11.71 18.60 15.63
CA LEU A 172 -10.35 18.08 15.58
C LEU A 172 -9.34 19.21 15.79
N SER A 173 -9.57 20.38 15.18
CA SER A 173 -8.76 21.58 15.36
C SER A 173 -8.70 22.02 16.83
N ALA A 174 -9.82 21.96 17.56
CA ALA A 174 -9.88 22.33 18.97
C ALA A 174 -9.06 21.42 19.91
N ILE A 175 -8.80 20.18 19.53
CA ILE A 175 -8.02 19.21 20.33
C ILE A 175 -6.59 19.01 19.80
N CYS A 176 -6.16 19.81 18.83
CA CYS A 176 -4.83 19.70 18.22
C CYS A 176 -4.00 20.96 18.46
N GLU A 177 -2.86 20.79 19.12
CA GLU A 177 -1.93 21.87 19.52
C GLU A 177 -1.61 22.85 18.38
N ARG A 178 -1.27 22.33 17.19
CA ARG A 178 -0.93 23.17 16.01
C ARG A 178 -2.07 24.12 15.64
N SER A 179 -3.30 23.62 15.64
CA SER A 179 -4.46 24.41 15.24
C SER A 179 -4.84 25.44 16.29
N VAL A 180 -4.78 25.07 17.58
CA VAL A 180 -5.05 25.99 18.69
C VAL A 180 -4.09 27.18 18.68
N GLU A 181 -2.80 26.95 18.41
CA GLU A 181 -1.81 28.03 18.39
C GLU A 181 -1.83 28.89 17.12
N SER A 182 -2.03 28.27 15.96
CA SER A 182 -1.98 28.98 14.67
C SER A 182 -3.32 29.64 14.29
N GLY A 183 -4.43 29.18 14.86
CA GLY A 183 -5.78 29.54 14.40
C GLY A 183 -6.19 28.88 13.08
N ASN A 184 -5.33 28.04 12.49
CA ASN A 184 -5.62 27.31 11.26
C ASN A 184 -6.34 25.99 11.55
N ASP A 185 -7.24 25.59 10.65
CA ASP A 185 -7.86 24.26 10.73
C ASP A 185 -6.79 23.16 10.63
N ILE A 186 -6.99 22.04 11.33
CA ILE A 186 -6.00 20.96 11.42
C ILE A 186 -5.76 20.27 10.07
N ILE A 187 -6.67 20.43 9.11
CA ILE A 187 -6.50 19.90 7.75
C ILE A 187 -5.65 20.83 6.86
N ASN A 188 -5.30 22.03 7.33
CA ASN A 188 -4.36 22.90 6.62
C ASN A 188 -2.99 22.21 6.55
N PRO A 189 -2.42 22.03 5.34
CA PRO A 189 -1.14 21.34 5.17
C PRO A 189 0.07 22.17 5.62
N GLU A 190 -0.09 23.45 5.95
CA GLU A 190 1.02 24.31 6.35
C GLU A 190 1.67 23.84 7.65
N GLY A 191 2.95 23.45 7.57
CA GLY A 191 3.72 23.01 8.71
C GLY A 191 3.34 21.65 9.29
N GLU A 192 2.49 20.85 8.62
CA GLU A 192 2.34 19.45 9.00
C GLU A 192 3.54 18.61 8.53
N ARG A 193 3.76 17.51 9.24
CA ARG A 193 4.66 16.40 8.87
C ARG A 193 3.91 15.07 8.90
N GLY A 194 2.59 15.11 8.88
CA GLY A 194 1.77 13.90 8.80
C GLY A 194 2.11 13.12 7.52
N ASN A 195 2.12 11.79 7.62
CA ASN A 195 2.24 10.96 6.42
C ASN A 195 0.90 11.01 5.64
N ALA A 196 0.90 11.61 4.45
CA ALA A 196 -0.17 11.48 3.47
C ALA A 196 0.27 10.46 2.42
N TRP A 197 -0.41 9.32 2.38
CA TRP A 197 0.00 8.18 1.56
C TRP A 197 -1.03 7.84 0.49
N VAL A 198 -0.53 7.30 -0.63
CA VAL A 198 -1.33 6.62 -1.65
C VAL A 198 -1.33 5.13 -1.32
N THR A 199 -2.49 4.48 -1.43
CA THR A 199 -2.61 3.04 -1.19
C THR A 199 -2.66 2.29 -2.51
N GLY A 200 -1.65 1.46 -2.78
CA GLY A 200 -1.67 0.49 -3.87
C GLY A 200 -2.10 -0.89 -3.38
N PHE A 201 -3.28 -1.35 -3.78
CA PHE A 201 -3.67 -2.76 -3.62
C PHE A 201 -3.12 -3.58 -4.78
N THR A 202 -3.13 -4.91 -4.63
CA THR A 202 -2.77 -5.87 -5.70
C THR A 202 -1.39 -5.59 -6.33
N TRP A 203 -0.40 -5.31 -5.48
CA TRP A 203 0.96 -5.04 -5.95
C TRP A 203 1.70 -6.30 -6.40
N VAL A 204 1.52 -7.41 -5.67
CA VAL A 204 2.25 -8.67 -5.88
C VAL A 204 1.95 -9.27 -7.25
N GLU A 205 0.73 -9.09 -7.75
CA GLU A 205 0.27 -9.53 -9.06
C GLU A 205 1.15 -8.95 -10.19
N ASN A 206 1.71 -7.75 -10.01
CA ASN A 206 2.66 -7.18 -10.97
C ASN A 206 3.97 -7.97 -11.00
N ALA A 207 4.54 -8.27 -9.82
CA ALA A 207 5.81 -8.99 -9.72
C ALA A 207 5.68 -10.41 -10.32
N ASP A 208 4.65 -11.14 -9.94
CA ASP A 208 4.39 -12.49 -10.44
C ASP A 208 4.11 -12.51 -11.95
N SER A 209 3.34 -11.54 -12.46
CA SER A 209 3.03 -11.45 -13.89
C SER A 209 4.27 -11.11 -14.71
N LEU A 210 5.05 -10.12 -14.28
CA LEU A 210 6.28 -9.72 -14.97
C LEU A 210 7.30 -10.86 -14.97
N ALA A 211 7.46 -11.57 -13.85
CA ALA A 211 8.37 -12.70 -13.76
C ALA A 211 7.92 -13.87 -14.66
N ALA A 212 6.62 -14.16 -14.72
CA ALA A 212 6.08 -15.20 -15.60
C ALA A 212 6.25 -14.86 -17.08
N ILE A 213 5.97 -13.60 -17.48
CA ILE A 213 6.20 -13.12 -18.85
C ILE A 213 7.69 -13.23 -19.20
N LYS A 214 8.57 -12.71 -18.34
CA LYS A 214 10.02 -12.78 -18.57
C LYS A 214 10.46 -14.21 -18.81
N LYS A 215 10.09 -15.13 -17.92
CA LYS A 215 10.51 -16.53 -17.97
C LYS A 215 9.93 -17.27 -19.18
N LEU A 216 8.60 -17.33 -19.28
CA LEU A 216 7.93 -18.24 -20.23
C LEU A 216 7.89 -17.69 -21.67
N VAL A 217 7.89 -16.36 -21.84
CA VAL A 217 7.84 -15.72 -23.17
C VAL A 217 9.24 -15.38 -23.69
N PHE A 218 10.11 -14.79 -22.88
CA PHE A 218 11.39 -14.25 -23.36
C PHE A 218 12.60 -15.14 -23.08
N ASP A 219 12.72 -15.69 -21.86
CA ASP A 219 13.87 -16.52 -21.47
C ASP A 219 13.76 -17.94 -22.06
N GLU A 220 12.65 -18.63 -21.79
CA GLU A 220 12.41 -20.02 -22.23
C GLU A 220 11.71 -20.11 -23.60
N LYS A 221 11.06 -19.02 -24.04
CA LYS A 221 10.37 -18.93 -25.34
C LYS A 221 9.38 -20.07 -25.58
N ARG A 222 8.70 -20.51 -24.51
CA ARG A 222 7.62 -21.52 -24.58
C ARG A 222 6.39 -20.95 -25.29
N TYR A 223 6.16 -19.65 -25.12
CA TYR A 223 5.05 -18.92 -25.72
C TYR A 223 5.52 -17.62 -26.36
N THR A 224 4.72 -17.07 -27.29
CA THR A 224 4.90 -15.72 -27.83
C THR A 224 4.02 -14.71 -27.09
N MET A 225 4.34 -13.42 -27.23
CA MET A 225 3.47 -12.35 -26.74
C MET A 225 2.07 -12.44 -27.34
N GLU A 226 1.96 -12.74 -28.65
CA GLU A 226 0.67 -12.92 -29.32
C GLU A 226 -0.17 -14.03 -28.66
N GLN A 227 0.42 -15.20 -28.42
CA GLN A 227 -0.26 -16.31 -27.74
C GLN A 227 -0.71 -15.93 -26.33
N LEU A 228 0.11 -15.19 -25.58
CA LEU A 228 -0.26 -14.72 -24.24
C LEU A 228 -1.44 -13.75 -24.29
N ILE A 229 -1.40 -12.75 -25.17
CA ILE A 229 -2.50 -11.79 -25.28
C ILE A 229 -3.79 -12.49 -25.69
N ASP A 230 -3.75 -13.39 -26.68
CA ASP A 230 -4.93 -14.14 -27.11
C ASP A 230 -5.50 -15.03 -25.99
N ALA A 231 -4.62 -15.69 -25.21
CA ALA A 231 -5.03 -16.48 -24.06
C ALA A 231 -5.68 -15.61 -22.96
N LEU A 232 -5.16 -14.41 -22.70
CA LEU A 232 -5.73 -13.47 -21.74
C LEU A 232 -7.07 -12.90 -22.21
N GLU A 233 -7.20 -12.52 -23.49
CA GLU A 233 -8.45 -12.04 -24.09
C GLU A 233 -9.54 -13.13 -24.06
N ALA A 234 -9.17 -14.40 -24.21
CA ALA A 234 -10.06 -15.55 -24.06
C ALA A 234 -10.32 -15.96 -22.60
N ASN A 235 -9.80 -15.21 -21.61
CA ASN A 235 -9.87 -15.60 -20.19
C ASN A 235 -9.41 -17.05 -19.94
N TRP A 236 -8.33 -17.45 -20.64
CA TRP A 236 -7.75 -18.79 -20.66
C TRP A 236 -8.66 -19.91 -21.21
N GLU A 237 -9.83 -19.62 -21.77
CA GLU A 237 -10.69 -20.63 -22.40
C GLU A 237 -9.97 -21.26 -23.61
N GLY A 238 -9.70 -22.56 -23.54
CA GLY A 238 -8.89 -23.27 -24.54
C GLY A 238 -7.37 -23.22 -24.31
N TYR A 239 -6.90 -22.52 -23.27
CA TYR A 239 -5.48 -22.32 -22.94
C TYR A 239 -5.14 -22.77 -21.51
N GLU A 240 -5.87 -23.73 -20.94
CA GLU A 240 -5.69 -24.15 -19.53
C GLU A 240 -4.29 -24.69 -19.24
N GLU A 241 -3.68 -25.43 -20.18
CA GLU A 241 -2.31 -25.91 -20.02
C GLU A 241 -1.33 -24.74 -19.86
N MET A 242 -1.40 -23.75 -20.76
CA MET A 242 -0.63 -22.52 -20.67
C MET A 242 -0.87 -21.77 -19.36
N ARG A 243 -2.13 -21.65 -18.92
CA ARG A 243 -2.46 -21.03 -17.64
C ARG A 243 -1.77 -21.73 -16.46
N LEU A 244 -1.80 -23.06 -16.45
CA LEU A 244 -1.17 -23.85 -15.40
C LEU A 244 0.36 -23.71 -15.39
N GLU A 245 0.99 -23.57 -16.56
CA GLU A 245 2.42 -23.28 -16.67
C GLU A 245 2.76 -21.89 -16.11
N PHE A 246 1.98 -20.85 -16.43
CA PHE A 246 2.15 -19.51 -15.84
C PHE A 246 2.02 -19.52 -14.31
N VAL A 247 1.16 -20.40 -13.76
CA VAL A 247 1.00 -20.55 -12.32
C VAL A 247 2.15 -21.34 -11.69
N LYS A 248 2.55 -22.48 -12.26
CA LYS A 248 3.44 -23.46 -11.63
C LYS A 248 4.91 -23.30 -12.00
N ASP A 249 5.18 -22.92 -13.25
CA ASP A 249 6.53 -23.00 -13.81
C ASP A 249 7.24 -21.65 -13.74
N ALA A 250 6.55 -20.57 -13.41
CA ALA A 250 7.14 -19.26 -13.14
C ALA A 250 7.31 -18.99 -11.63
N PRO A 251 8.40 -18.30 -11.21
CA PRO A 251 8.61 -17.94 -9.81
C PRO A 251 7.45 -17.10 -9.28
N LYS A 252 7.27 -17.13 -7.96
CA LYS A 252 6.18 -16.47 -7.24
C LYS A 252 6.70 -15.78 -6.00
N TRP A 253 6.29 -14.53 -5.81
CA TRP A 253 6.64 -13.75 -4.65
C TRP A 253 6.23 -14.46 -3.36
N GLY A 254 7.10 -14.35 -2.34
CA GLY A 254 6.89 -14.99 -1.04
C GLY A 254 7.56 -16.36 -0.89
N ASN A 255 8.36 -16.79 -1.87
CA ASN A 255 9.11 -18.06 -1.84
C ASN A 255 10.64 -17.89 -1.79
N ASP A 256 11.14 -16.69 -1.49
CA ASP A 256 12.59 -16.37 -1.47
C ASP A 256 13.29 -16.56 -2.85
N ASP A 257 12.54 -16.31 -3.92
CA ASP A 257 12.95 -16.33 -5.34
C ASP A 257 12.39 -15.07 -6.05
#